data_AF-A0AA86SW05-F1
#
_entry.id   AF-A0AA86SW05-F1
#
_cell.length_a   1.000
_cell.length_b   1.000
_cell.length_c   1.000
_cell.angle_alpha   90.00
_cell.angle_beta   90.00
_cell.angle_gamma   90.00
#
_symmetry.space_group_name_H-M   'P 1'
#
loop_
_entity.id
_entity.type
_entity.pdbx_description
1 polymer ?
#
loop_
_entity_poly.entity_id
_entity_poly.type
_entity_poly.pdbx_seq_one_letter_code
_entity_poly.pdbx_strand_id
1 'polypeptide(L)'
;MVEINNQRKAFLDMLAWSEGTDNGRQKTRNHGYDVIVGGELFTDYSDHPRKLVTLNPKLKSTGAGRYQLLSRWWDAYRKQLGLKDFSPKSQDAVALQQIKERGALPMIDRGDIRQAIDRCSNIWASLPGAGYGQFEHKADSLIAKFKEAGGTVREIDRDKNARELKLANAAITDMQMRQRDVAALDAKYTKELADAKAENDALRDDVAAGRPRTRIALCQRPGADTEETGRYDLAWKDLCSVLNALTSAWSDKMNKEQSADDPSVDLIRVKNMLNSTISMSYPDVVIACIEHKVSLEAFRAIEAALVKHDNNMKDYSLVVD
;
A
#
# COMPACT_ATOMS: atom_id res chain seq x y z
N MET A 1 37.42 -11.50 29.15
CA MET A 1 37.33 -11.20 27.70
C MET A 1 35.86 -11.05 27.33
N VAL A 2 35.53 -10.27 26.30
CA VAL A 2 34.15 -10.16 25.81
C VAL A 2 33.71 -11.52 25.26
N GLU A 3 32.52 -11.99 25.63
CA GLU A 3 31.97 -13.25 25.13
C GLU A 3 31.67 -13.17 23.63
N ILE A 4 31.92 -14.24 22.89
CA ILE A 4 31.60 -14.31 21.46
C ILE A 4 30.28 -15.06 21.31
N ASN A 5 29.33 -14.44 20.60
CA ASN A 5 28.13 -15.08 20.09
C ASN A 5 28.14 -15.03 18.55
N ASN A 6 27.15 -15.68 17.92
CA ASN A 6 27.08 -15.75 16.47
C ASN A 6 27.00 -14.37 15.80
N GLN A 7 26.26 -13.42 16.40
CA GLN A 7 26.14 -12.04 15.90
C GLN A 7 27.48 -11.30 15.92
N ARG A 8 28.20 -11.38 17.04
CA ARG A 8 29.51 -10.74 17.23
C ARG A 8 30.55 -11.35 16.29
N LYS A 9 30.55 -12.67 16.12
CA LYS A 9 31.40 -13.35 15.13
C LYS A 9 31.10 -12.87 13.71
N ALA A 10 29.83 -12.84 13.31
CA ALA A 10 29.43 -12.35 11.98
C ALA A 10 29.81 -10.87 11.77
N PHE A 11 29.76 -10.05 12.83
CA PHE A 11 30.21 -8.66 12.78
C PHE A 11 31.72 -8.55 12.57
N LEU A 12 32.51 -9.38 13.26
CA LEU A 12 33.95 -9.47 13.05
C LEU A 12 34.31 -9.96 11.63
N ASP A 13 33.59 -10.95 11.11
CA ASP A 13 33.77 -11.43 9.73
C ASP A 13 33.46 -10.34 8.69
N MET A 14 32.40 -9.56 8.91
CA MET A 14 32.09 -8.38 8.11
C MET A 14 33.19 -7.31 8.20
N LEU A 15 33.75 -7.06 9.38
CA LEU A 15 34.85 -6.10 9.56
C LEU A 15 36.11 -6.55 8.81
N ALA A 16 36.46 -7.83 8.88
CA ALA A 16 37.61 -8.40 8.17
C ALA A 16 37.49 -8.23 6.65
N TRP A 17 36.27 -8.44 6.12
CA TRP A 17 35.98 -8.17 4.72
C TRP A 17 36.12 -6.67 4.38
N SER A 18 35.59 -5.79 5.24
CA SER A 18 35.60 -4.33 5.06
C SER A 18 37.01 -3.74 5.07
N GLU A 19 37.85 -4.17 6.02
CA GLU A 19 39.26 -3.78 6.10
C GLU A 19 40.11 -4.40 4.98
N GLY A 20 39.50 -5.22 4.12
CA GLY A 20 40.15 -5.85 2.98
C GLY A 20 41.15 -6.94 3.37
N THR A 21 41.07 -7.48 4.59
CA THR A 21 41.97 -8.53 5.08
C THR A 21 41.46 -9.94 4.75
N ASP A 22 40.14 -10.13 4.75
CA ASP A 22 39.45 -11.40 4.49
C ASP A 22 38.33 -11.22 3.45
N ASN A 23 38.71 -10.88 2.23
CA ASN A 23 37.78 -10.53 1.14
C ASN A 23 37.83 -11.45 -0.08
N GLY A 24 38.58 -12.56 0.02
CA GLY A 24 38.82 -13.50 -1.08
C GLY A 24 39.76 -13.01 -2.18
N ARG A 25 40.29 -11.78 -2.07
CA ARG A 25 41.25 -11.18 -3.03
C ARG A 25 42.61 -10.92 -2.39
N GLN A 26 42.62 -10.42 -1.16
CA GLN A 26 43.82 -10.25 -0.35
C GLN A 26 44.40 -11.63 -0.03
N LYS A 27 45.71 -11.80 -0.28
CA LYS A 27 46.40 -13.02 0.14
C LYS A 27 46.41 -13.06 1.67
N THR A 28 46.03 -14.19 2.23
CA THR A 28 46.09 -14.47 3.67
C THR A 28 46.24 -15.98 3.86
N ARG A 29 46.94 -16.38 4.93
CA ARG A 29 47.04 -17.79 5.35
C ARG A 29 46.11 -18.11 6.52
N ASN A 30 45.44 -17.09 7.06
CA ASN A 30 44.64 -17.21 8.27
C ASN A 30 43.53 -16.15 8.28
N HIS A 31 42.64 -16.16 7.30
CA HIS A 31 41.41 -15.33 7.30
C HIS A 31 41.63 -13.84 7.65
N GLY A 32 42.71 -13.25 7.15
CA GLY A 32 43.09 -11.86 7.38
C GLY A 32 43.90 -11.57 8.65
N TYR A 33 44.02 -12.52 9.59
CA TYR A 33 44.73 -12.33 10.86
C TYR A 33 46.24 -12.08 10.72
N ASP A 34 46.83 -12.43 9.58
CA ASP A 34 48.25 -12.25 9.25
C ASP A 34 48.54 -11.03 8.35
N VAL A 35 47.54 -10.21 8.05
CA VAL A 35 47.69 -9.13 7.05
C VAL A 35 48.26 -7.85 7.68
N ILE A 36 49.33 -7.32 7.10
CA ILE A 36 49.84 -5.97 7.34
C ILE A 36 49.20 -5.01 6.33
N VAL A 37 48.92 -3.78 6.76
CA VAL A 37 48.47 -2.70 5.89
C VAL A 37 49.37 -2.58 4.65
N GLY A 38 48.75 -2.49 3.47
CA GLY A 38 49.44 -2.58 2.18
C GLY A 38 49.49 -3.99 1.57
N GLY A 39 49.05 -5.01 2.30
CA GLY A 39 48.79 -6.36 1.77
C GLY A 39 49.91 -7.38 1.97
N GLU A 40 50.99 -7.01 2.65
CA GLU A 40 52.02 -7.96 3.10
C GLU A 40 51.50 -8.85 4.23
N LEU A 41 52.19 -9.96 4.47
CA LEU A 41 51.85 -10.91 5.54
C LEU A 41 52.94 -10.98 6.61
N PHE A 42 52.53 -11.16 7.86
CA PHE A 42 53.42 -11.55 8.95
C PHE A 42 53.16 -12.99 9.39
N THR A 43 54.13 -13.61 10.06
CA THR A 43 54.03 -15.02 10.50
C THR A 43 54.17 -15.20 12.00
N ASP A 44 54.77 -14.24 12.69
CA ASP A 44 54.92 -14.28 14.15
C ASP A 44 53.75 -13.55 14.82
N TYR A 45 52.97 -14.31 15.59
CA TYR A 45 51.86 -13.80 16.37
C TYR A 45 52.24 -13.49 17.82
N SER A 46 53.52 -13.53 18.20
CA SER A 46 53.97 -13.22 19.57
C SER A 46 53.75 -11.75 19.95
N ASP A 47 53.76 -10.84 18.98
CA ASP A 47 53.44 -9.42 19.15
C ASP A 47 52.89 -8.85 17.83
N HIS A 48 52.33 -7.64 17.90
CA HIS A 48 52.01 -6.87 16.71
C HIS A 48 53.29 -6.60 15.88
N PRO A 49 53.28 -6.69 14.53
CA PRO A 49 54.49 -6.63 13.71
C PRO A 49 55.20 -5.26 13.71
N ARG A 50 54.51 -4.20 14.15
CA ARG A 50 55.01 -2.81 14.32
C ARG A 50 55.70 -2.23 13.07
N LYS A 51 55.39 -2.77 11.90
CA LYS A 51 55.93 -2.29 10.63
C LYS A 51 55.19 -1.02 10.21
N LEU A 52 55.92 0.09 10.09
CA LEU A 52 55.39 1.33 9.52
C LEU A 52 55.47 1.27 8.00
N VAL A 53 54.32 1.06 7.35
CA VAL A 53 54.21 0.98 5.89
C VAL A 53 53.79 2.33 5.32
N THR A 54 54.46 2.77 4.26
CA THR A 54 54.10 3.99 3.52
C THR A 54 53.18 3.60 2.37
N LEU A 55 51.90 3.94 2.47
CA LEU A 55 50.88 3.61 1.46
C LEU A 55 50.92 4.58 0.27
N ASN A 56 51.23 5.84 0.56
CA ASN A 56 51.50 6.88 -0.43
C ASN A 56 52.39 7.96 0.23
N PRO A 57 52.93 8.93 -0.51
CA PRO A 57 53.85 9.94 0.05
C PRO A 57 53.30 10.73 1.25
N LYS A 58 51.98 10.77 1.45
CA LYS A 58 51.30 11.52 2.52
C LYS A 58 50.71 10.63 3.62
N LEU A 59 50.68 9.30 3.45
CA LEU A 59 50.01 8.38 4.34
C LEU A 59 50.91 7.21 4.72
N LYS A 60 51.15 7.08 6.03
CA LYS A 60 51.84 5.94 6.64
C LYS A 60 50.93 5.31 7.68
N SER A 61 50.96 3.98 7.77
CA SER A 61 50.14 3.25 8.74
C SER A 61 50.95 2.11 9.35
N THR A 62 50.59 1.75 10.59
CA THR A 62 51.10 0.56 11.27
C THR A 62 50.02 -0.51 11.43
N GLY A 63 48.91 -0.40 10.69
CA GLY A 63 47.79 -1.33 10.78
C GLY A 63 48.24 -2.76 10.50
N ALA A 64 47.86 -3.68 11.37
CA ALA A 64 48.08 -5.11 11.15
C ALA A 64 46.99 -5.96 11.77
N GLY A 65 46.95 -7.21 11.32
CA GLY A 65 45.96 -8.19 11.72
C GLY A 65 44.62 -8.00 11.01
N ARG A 66 43.67 -8.87 11.36
CA ARG A 66 42.38 -8.99 10.70
C ARG A 66 41.58 -7.69 10.72
N TYR A 67 41.74 -6.93 11.80
CA TYR A 67 41.02 -5.67 12.05
C TYR A 67 41.91 -4.43 11.91
N GLN A 68 43.06 -4.56 11.24
CA GLN A 68 44.03 -3.47 10.95
C GLN A 68 44.36 -2.59 12.16
N LEU A 69 44.60 -3.22 13.32
CA LEU A 69 44.90 -2.53 14.56
C LEU A 69 46.23 -1.77 14.45
N LEU A 70 46.28 -0.52 14.88
CA LEU A 70 47.53 0.25 14.92
C LEU A 70 48.38 -0.16 16.13
N SER A 71 49.70 -0.20 15.95
CA SER A 71 50.69 -0.52 17.00
C SER A 71 50.48 0.27 18.32
N ARG A 72 50.18 1.57 18.24
CA ARG A 72 49.89 2.41 19.42
C ARG A 72 48.70 1.91 20.23
N TRP A 73 47.64 1.46 19.56
CA TRP A 73 46.43 0.96 20.23
C TRP A 73 46.63 -0.46 20.73
N TRP A 74 47.39 -1.27 20.00
CA TRP A 74 47.83 -2.57 20.47
C TRP A 74 48.52 -2.49 21.84
N ASP A 75 49.47 -1.57 22.02
CA ASP A 75 50.15 -1.41 23.32
C ASP A 75 49.19 -1.10 24.47
N ALA A 76 48.22 -0.22 24.23
CA ALA A 76 47.21 0.14 25.22
C ALA A 76 46.33 -1.06 25.59
N TYR A 77 45.77 -1.75 24.60
CA TYR A 77 44.88 -2.89 24.85
C TYR A 77 45.60 -4.13 25.36
N ARG A 78 46.84 -4.38 24.92
CA ARG A 78 47.67 -5.47 25.42
C ARG A 78 47.83 -5.35 26.93
N LYS A 79 48.13 -4.13 27.42
CA LYS A 79 48.24 -3.85 28.85
C LYS A 79 46.88 -3.91 29.56
N GLN A 80 45.85 -3.26 29.01
CA GLN A 80 44.52 -3.18 29.61
C GLN A 80 43.86 -4.54 29.77
N LEU A 81 44.00 -5.42 28.78
CA LEU A 81 43.35 -6.73 28.73
C LEU A 81 44.27 -7.88 29.19
N GLY A 82 45.54 -7.59 29.49
CA GLY A 82 46.52 -8.58 29.91
C GLY A 82 46.90 -9.59 28.83
N LEU A 83 46.87 -9.18 27.55
CA LEU A 83 47.12 -10.06 26.41
C LEU A 83 48.61 -10.40 26.31
N LYS A 84 48.92 -11.66 26.00
CA LYS A 84 50.30 -12.18 25.96
C LYS A 84 50.88 -12.16 24.56
N ASP A 85 50.02 -12.30 23.56
CA ASP A 85 50.34 -12.47 22.15
C ASP A 85 49.42 -11.62 21.28
N PHE A 86 49.69 -11.55 19.98
CA PHE A 86 48.86 -10.97 18.95
C PHE A 86 48.10 -12.04 18.13
N SER A 87 47.82 -13.19 18.74
CA SER A 87 47.08 -14.31 18.10
C SER A 87 45.68 -13.89 17.62
N PRO A 88 45.01 -14.68 16.76
CA PRO A 88 43.64 -14.39 16.34
C PRO A 88 42.69 -14.10 17.51
N LYS A 89 42.80 -14.87 18.60
CA LYS A 89 42.00 -14.67 19.81
C LYS A 89 42.28 -13.32 20.48
N SER A 90 43.53 -12.89 20.52
CA SER A 90 43.92 -11.59 21.07
C SER A 90 43.45 -10.45 20.18
N GLN A 91 43.54 -10.61 18.85
CA GLN A 91 43.01 -9.64 17.89
C GLN A 91 41.49 -9.48 18.04
N ASP A 92 40.74 -10.59 18.13
CA ASP A 92 39.30 -10.59 18.39
C ASP A 92 38.95 -9.91 19.72
N ALA A 93 39.71 -10.21 20.77
CA ALA A 93 39.50 -9.61 22.08
C ALA A 93 39.66 -8.09 22.03
N VAL A 94 40.65 -7.56 21.29
CA VAL A 94 40.83 -6.12 21.11
C VAL A 94 39.71 -5.52 20.27
N ALA A 95 39.33 -6.15 19.15
CA ALA A 95 38.23 -5.67 18.31
C ALA A 95 36.91 -5.60 19.09
N LEU A 96 36.56 -6.66 19.82
CA LEU A 96 35.37 -6.71 20.66
C LEU A 96 35.43 -5.73 21.83
N GLN A 97 36.61 -5.49 22.41
CA GLN A 97 36.79 -4.47 23.43
C GLN A 97 36.55 -3.06 22.88
N GLN A 98 37.08 -2.74 21.69
CA GLN A 98 36.80 -1.46 21.02
C GLN A 98 35.29 -1.30 20.73
N ILE A 99 34.64 -2.34 20.20
CA ILE A 99 33.18 -2.36 19.96
C ILE A 99 32.40 -2.14 21.25
N LYS A 100 32.85 -2.76 22.36
CA LYS A 100 32.26 -2.58 23.68
C LYS A 100 32.36 -1.13 24.15
N GLU A 101 33.51 -0.51 24.00
CA GLU A 101 33.76 0.88 24.41
C GLU A 101 32.94 1.88 23.57
N ARG A 102 32.57 1.51 22.34
CA ARG A 102 31.60 2.29 21.54
C ARG A 102 30.14 2.05 21.91
N GLY A 103 29.86 1.10 22.80
CA GLY A 103 28.50 0.70 23.17
C GLY A 103 27.75 -0.01 22.04
N ALA A 104 28.45 -0.62 21.10
CA ALA A 104 27.86 -1.26 19.93
C ALA A 104 27.50 -2.75 20.15
N LEU A 105 28.02 -3.40 21.21
CA LEU A 105 27.70 -4.81 21.49
C LEU A 105 26.18 -5.08 21.57
N PRO A 106 25.37 -4.32 22.34
CA PRO A 106 23.93 -4.59 22.41
C PRO A 106 23.23 -4.38 21.07
N MET A 107 23.76 -3.50 20.21
CA MET A 107 23.23 -3.26 18.87
C MET A 107 23.49 -4.46 17.96
N ILE A 108 24.71 -5.01 18.01
CA ILE A 108 25.08 -6.23 17.27
C ILE A 108 24.23 -7.41 17.73
N ASP A 109 24.12 -7.59 19.05
CA ASP A 109 23.39 -8.71 19.64
C ASP A 109 21.91 -8.71 19.24
N ARG A 110 21.28 -7.53 19.18
CA ARG A 110 19.86 -7.39 18.78
C ARG A 110 19.64 -7.25 17.27
N GLY A 111 20.71 -7.30 16.47
CA GLY A 111 20.65 -7.22 15.00
C GLY A 111 20.51 -5.81 14.42
N ASP A 112 20.71 -4.75 15.19
CA ASP A 112 20.71 -3.35 14.75
C ASP A 112 22.05 -2.97 14.08
N ILE A 113 22.41 -3.70 13.02
CA ILE A 113 23.77 -3.67 12.45
C ILE A 113 24.14 -2.32 11.83
N ARG A 114 23.18 -1.59 11.23
CA ARG A 114 23.42 -0.24 10.71
C ARG A 114 23.92 0.73 11.79
N GLN A 115 23.29 0.69 12.98
CA GLN A 115 23.69 1.53 14.10
C GLN A 115 25.03 1.08 14.68
N ALA A 116 25.28 -0.23 14.72
CA ALA A 116 26.57 -0.76 15.17
C ALA A 116 27.72 -0.32 14.24
N ILE A 117 27.51 -0.35 12.91
CA ILE A 117 28.48 0.15 11.92
C ILE A 117 28.76 1.63 12.15
N ASP A 118 27.72 2.46 12.24
CA ASP A 118 27.83 3.90 12.47
C ASP A 118 28.63 4.22 13.76
N ARG A 119 28.33 3.52 14.85
CA ARG A 119 29.02 3.72 16.14
C ARG A 119 30.48 3.33 16.13
N CYS A 120 30.88 2.43 15.23
CA CYS A 120 32.24 1.91 15.08
C CYS A 120 33.03 2.61 13.96
N SER A 121 32.41 3.51 13.19
CA SER A 121 33.03 4.20 12.05
C SER A 121 34.34 4.91 12.38
N ASN A 122 34.44 5.52 13.56
CA ASN A 122 35.65 6.22 14.00
C ASN A 122 36.81 5.30 14.43
N ILE A 123 36.63 3.98 14.42
CA ILE A 123 37.70 3.00 14.71
C ILE A 123 38.29 2.46 13.40
N TRP A 124 37.42 2.15 12.43
CA TRP A 124 37.78 1.48 11.20
C TRP A 124 37.53 2.39 10.01
N ALA A 125 38.61 2.74 9.30
CA ALA A 125 38.56 3.70 8.20
C ALA A 125 37.77 3.18 6.98
N SER A 126 37.55 1.87 6.87
CA SER A 126 36.75 1.26 5.80
C SER A 126 35.24 1.40 5.99
N LEU A 127 34.78 1.71 7.21
CA LEU A 127 33.36 1.85 7.51
C LEU A 127 32.81 3.20 7.03
N PRO A 128 31.53 3.25 6.61
CA PRO A 128 30.91 4.49 6.19
C PRO A 128 30.86 5.50 7.34
N GLY A 129 31.20 6.76 7.05
CA GLY A 129 31.23 7.86 8.01
C GLY A 129 32.52 7.97 8.82
N ALA A 130 33.55 7.18 8.50
CA ALA A 130 34.82 7.21 9.21
C ALA A 130 35.62 8.51 8.97
N GLY A 131 35.45 9.15 7.80
CA GLY A 131 35.96 10.50 7.56
C GLY A 131 37.49 10.59 7.37
N TYR A 132 38.17 9.46 7.19
CA TYR A 132 39.62 9.40 6.96
C TYR A 132 40.04 9.75 5.52
N GLY A 133 39.09 10.06 4.63
CA GLY A 133 39.36 10.31 3.21
C GLY A 133 39.81 9.04 2.44
N GLN A 134 39.49 7.86 2.96
CA GLN A 134 39.73 6.56 2.33
C GLN A 134 38.44 6.02 1.68
N PHE A 135 38.52 4.92 0.92
CA PHE A 135 37.34 4.30 0.30
C PHE A 135 36.46 3.67 1.37
N GLU A 136 35.26 4.21 1.55
CA GLU A 136 34.26 3.71 2.50
C GLU A 136 33.28 2.76 1.80
N HIS A 137 33.00 1.61 2.43
CA HIS A 137 31.99 0.69 1.91
C HIS A 137 30.55 1.21 2.13
N LYS A 138 29.64 0.90 1.20
CA LYS A 138 28.20 1.14 1.40
C LYS A 138 27.69 0.25 2.52
N ALA A 139 26.87 0.82 3.42
CA ALA A 139 26.27 0.09 4.55
C ALA A 139 25.52 -1.18 4.09
N ASP A 140 24.87 -1.14 2.92
CA ASP A 140 24.13 -2.30 2.39
C ASP A 140 25.06 -3.46 2.01
N SER A 141 26.24 -3.18 1.47
CA SER A 141 27.25 -4.20 1.16
C SER A 141 27.78 -4.86 2.43
N LEU A 142 28.00 -4.07 3.48
CA LEU A 142 28.42 -4.57 4.80
C LEU A 142 27.35 -5.47 5.42
N ILE A 143 26.08 -5.05 5.35
CA ILE A 143 24.94 -5.83 5.84
C ILE A 143 24.81 -7.15 5.07
N ALA A 144 25.01 -7.15 3.75
CA ALA A 144 25.00 -8.39 2.97
C ALA A 144 26.09 -9.36 3.45
N LYS A 145 27.31 -8.87 3.68
CA LYS A 145 28.42 -9.69 4.18
C LYS A 145 28.18 -10.19 5.61
N PHE A 146 27.58 -9.37 6.46
CA PHE A 146 27.14 -9.78 7.78
C PHE A 146 26.11 -10.92 7.72
N LYS A 147 25.13 -10.84 6.80
CA LYS A 147 24.14 -11.91 6.57
C LYS A 147 24.79 -13.18 6.04
N GLU A 148 25.71 -13.07 5.07
CA GLU A 148 26.48 -14.21 4.54
C GLU A 148 27.33 -14.90 5.62
N ALA A 149 27.84 -14.15 6.60
CA ALA A 149 28.58 -14.68 7.75
C ALA A 149 27.67 -15.35 8.81
N GLY A 150 26.36 -15.45 8.57
CA GLY A 150 25.38 -16.10 9.44
C GLY A 150 24.74 -15.17 10.48
N GLY A 151 24.97 -13.85 10.38
CA GLY A 151 24.37 -12.86 11.26
C GLY A 151 22.93 -12.53 10.87
N THR A 152 22.06 -12.35 11.87
CA THR A 152 20.67 -11.92 11.69
C THR A 152 20.57 -10.41 11.85
N VAL A 153 19.98 -9.75 10.86
CA VAL A 153 19.74 -8.31 10.87
C VAL A 153 18.30 -8.09 11.29
N ARG A 154 18.08 -7.23 12.28
CA ARG A 154 16.74 -6.74 12.59
C ARG A 154 16.33 -5.83 11.43
N GLU A 155 15.50 -6.35 10.55
CA GLU A 155 14.83 -5.52 9.55
C GLU A 155 13.95 -4.55 10.33
N ILE A 156 14.39 -3.29 10.38
CA ILE A 156 13.65 -2.26 11.09
C ILE A 156 12.33 -2.13 10.34
N ASP A 157 11.22 -2.15 11.06
CA ASP A 157 9.87 -1.94 10.55
C ASP A 157 9.76 -0.71 9.63
N ARG A 158 10.74 0.21 9.63
CA ARG A 158 10.88 1.32 8.66
C ARG A 158 10.81 0.92 7.19
N ASP A 159 11.38 -0.21 6.77
CA ASP A 159 11.32 -0.57 5.33
C ASP A 159 9.93 -1.11 4.95
N LYS A 160 9.29 -1.86 5.87
CA LYS A 160 7.89 -2.27 5.75
C LYS A 160 6.97 -1.06 5.81
N ASN A 161 7.12 -0.22 6.81
CA ASN A 161 6.37 1.02 7.01
C ASN A 161 6.59 2.00 5.85
N ALA A 162 7.77 2.08 5.25
CA ALA A 162 8.01 2.92 4.07
C ALA A 162 7.30 2.38 2.83
N ARG A 163 7.28 1.05 2.66
CA ARG A 163 6.51 0.41 1.58
C ARG A 163 5.00 0.59 1.79
N GLU A 164 4.52 0.40 3.01
CA GLU A 164 3.12 0.61 3.40
C GLU A 164 2.72 2.07 3.23
N LEU A 165 3.55 3.03 3.65
CA LEU A 165 3.32 4.46 3.46
C LEU A 165 3.26 4.83 1.98
N LYS A 166 4.13 4.23 1.14
CA LYS A 166 4.11 4.43 -0.31
C LYS A 166 2.82 3.89 -0.93
N LEU A 167 2.36 2.72 -0.51
CA LEU A 167 1.09 2.13 -0.97
C LEU A 167 -0.11 2.97 -0.52
N ALA A 168 -0.12 3.44 0.73
CA ALA A 168 -1.17 4.31 1.26
C ALA A 168 -1.23 5.64 0.50
N ASN A 169 -0.08 6.27 0.21
CA ASN A 169 -0.04 7.51 -0.57
C ASN A 169 -0.54 7.32 -2.01
N ALA A 170 -0.22 6.17 -2.63
CA ALA A 170 -0.75 5.84 -3.96
C ALA A 170 -2.28 5.68 -3.93
N ALA A 171 -2.83 5.00 -2.92
CA ALA A 171 -4.26 4.83 -2.74
C ALA A 171 -4.99 6.16 -2.49
N ILE A 172 -4.41 7.06 -1.68
CA ILE A 172 -4.95 8.41 -1.45
C ILE A 172 -4.99 9.21 -2.76
N THR A 173 -3.93 9.13 -3.56
CA THR A 173 -3.86 9.82 -4.86
C THR A 173 -4.94 9.31 -5.81
N ASP A 174 -5.13 7.98 -5.86
CA ASP A 174 -6.18 7.36 -6.67
C ASP A 174 -7.58 7.76 -6.21
N MET A 175 -7.84 7.78 -4.90
CA MET A 175 -9.11 8.27 -4.34
C MET A 175 -9.36 9.74 -4.69
N GLN A 176 -8.34 10.59 -4.64
CA GLN A 176 -8.46 12.00 -5.01
C GLN A 176 -8.81 12.19 -6.50
N MET A 177 -8.27 11.34 -7.38
CA MET A 177 -8.65 11.34 -8.79
C MET A 177 -10.11 10.94 -8.96
N ARG A 178 -10.55 9.86 -8.31
CA ARG A 178 -11.96 9.42 -8.35
C ARG A 178 -12.92 10.49 -7.82
N GLN A 179 -12.55 11.22 -6.77
CA GLN A 179 -13.36 12.34 -6.26
C GLN A 179 -13.49 13.47 -7.30
N ARG A 180 -12.42 13.78 -8.05
CA ARG A 180 -12.49 14.78 -9.13
C ARG A 180 -13.39 14.31 -10.28
N ASP A 181 -13.29 13.05 -10.65
CA ASP A 181 -14.12 12.48 -11.72
C ASP A 181 -15.60 12.46 -11.35
N VAL A 182 -15.93 12.12 -10.10
CA VAL A 182 -17.30 12.19 -9.58
C VAL A 182 -17.80 13.64 -9.59
N ALA A 183 -16.99 14.61 -9.14
CA ALA A 183 -17.38 16.02 -9.20
C ALA A 183 -17.61 16.52 -10.63
N ALA A 184 -16.83 16.04 -11.60
CA ALA A 184 -17.03 16.36 -13.01
C ALA A 184 -18.33 15.74 -13.56
N LEU A 185 -18.66 14.50 -13.17
CA LEU A 185 -19.93 13.85 -13.52
C LEU A 185 -21.11 14.61 -12.92
N ASP A 186 -21.03 15.00 -11.65
CA ASP A 186 -22.08 15.78 -10.99
C ASP A 186 -22.33 17.12 -11.69
N ALA A 187 -21.25 17.82 -12.09
CA ALA A 187 -21.36 19.07 -12.84
C ALA A 187 -22.04 18.85 -14.22
N LYS A 188 -21.69 17.75 -14.90
CA LYS A 188 -22.31 17.38 -16.18
C LYS A 188 -23.80 17.09 -16.02
N TYR A 189 -24.18 16.23 -15.08
CA TYR A 189 -25.58 15.87 -14.87
C TYR A 189 -26.43 17.04 -14.36
N THR A 190 -25.85 17.92 -13.54
CA THR A 190 -26.54 19.13 -13.08
C THR A 190 -26.87 20.05 -14.26
N LYS A 191 -25.94 20.18 -15.23
CA LYS A 191 -26.17 20.96 -16.44
C LYS A 191 -27.23 20.32 -17.32
N GLU A 192 -27.13 19.02 -17.60
CA GLU A 192 -28.12 18.29 -18.41
C GLU A 192 -29.53 18.39 -17.80
N LEU A 193 -29.65 18.32 -16.48
CA LEU A 193 -30.93 18.51 -15.79
C LEU A 193 -31.47 19.95 -15.94
N ALA A 194 -30.61 20.96 -15.90
CA ALA A 194 -31.01 22.35 -16.11
C ALA A 194 -31.47 22.59 -17.56
N ASP A 195 -30.73 22.08 -18.53
CA ASP A 195 -31.06 22.18 -19.95
C ASP A 195 -32.40 21.47 -20.26
N ALA A 196 -32.61 20.26 -19.73
CA ALA A 196 -33.85 19.51 -19.89
C ALA A 196 -35.06 20.19 -19.20
N LYS A 197 -34.84 20.88 -18.08
CA LYS A 197 -35.88 21.71 -17.43
C LYS A 197 -36.25 22.91 -18.30
N ALA A 198 -35.26 23.63 -18.82
CA ALA A 198 -35.49 24.77 -19.70
C ALA A 198 -36.23 24.37 -20.99
N GLU A 199 -35.93 23.21 -21.56
CA GLU A 199 -36.65 22.67 -22.71
C GLU A 199 -38.13 22.37 -22.38
N ASN A 200 -38.40 21.72 -21.25
CA ASN A 200 -39.77 21.47 -20.81
C ASN A 200 -40.57 22.75 -20.58
N ASP A 201 -39.96 23.76 -19.97
CA ASP A 201 -40.61 25.05 -19.74
C ASP A 201 -40.90 25.78 -21.06
N ALA A 202 -39.97 25.75 -22.02
CA ALA A 202 -40.20 26.30 -23.36
C ALA A 202 -41.34 25.57 -24.11
N LEU A 203 -41.42 24.25 -24.00
CA LEU A 203 -42.53 23.47 -24.57
C LEU A 203 -43.87 23.80 -23.90
N ARG A 204 -43.88 23.99 -22.58
CA ARG A 204 -45.07 24.43 -21.85
C ARG A 204 -45.54 25.81 -22.28
N ASP A 205 -44.61 26.76 -22.45
CA ASP A 205 -44.90 28.11 -22.93
C ASP A 205 -45.42 28.10 -24.38
N ASP A 206 -44.87 27.27 -25.26
CA ASP A 206 -45.35 27.11 -26.64
C ASP A 206 -46.79 26.54 -26.68
N VAL A 207 -47.08 25.55 -25.82
CA VAL A 207 -48.44 24.99 -25.65
C VAL A 207 -49.40 26.04 -25.10
N ALA A 208 -49.00 26.80 -24.09
CA ALA A 208 -49.82 27.85 -23.47
C ALA A 208 -50.06 29.05 -24.41
N ALA A 209 -49.08 29.41 -25.24
CA ALA A 209 -49.18 30.48 -26.23
C ALA A 209 -49.94 30.07 -27.51
N GLY A 210 -50.37 28.80 -27.61
CA GLY A 210 -51.07 28.28 -28.79
C GLY A 210 -50.23 28.34 -30.07
N ARG A 211 -48.89 28.40 -29.96
CA ARG A 211 -48.00 28.44 -31.12
C ARG A 211 -47.91 27.03 -31.72
N PRO A 212 -48.29 26.81 -32.99
CA PRO A 212 -48.32 25.48 -33.55
C PRO A 212 -46.90 25.06 -33.96
N ARG A 213 -46.12 24.53 -33.03
CA ARG A 213 -45.15 23.48 -33.38
C ARG A 213 -45.74 22.07 -33.32
N THR A 214 -46.98 21.96 -32.86
CA THR A 214 -47.78 20.75 -32.90
C THR A 214 -49.10 21.05 -33.60
N ARG A 215 -49.05 21.25 -34.93
CA ARG A 215 -50.26 21.02 -35.73
C ARG A 215 -50.51 19.52 -35.75
N ILE A 216 -51.27 19.05 -34.77
CA ILE A 216 -52.40 18.13 -34.93
C ILE A 216 -52.43 17.53 -36.35
N ALA A 217 -51.79 16.37 -36.52
CA ALA A 217 -52.22 15.36 -37.48
C ALA A 217 -53.39 14.53 -36.88
N LEU A 218 -54.17 15.15 -35.99
CA LEU A 218 -55.24 14.57 -35.19
C LEU A 218 -56.64 14.95 -35.70
N CYS A 219 -56.75 15.67 -36.83
CA CYS A 219 -58.05 16.11 -37.37
C CYS A 219 -58.52 15.40 -38.66
N GLN A 220 -57.95 14.25 -39.03
CA GLN A 220 -58.53 13.45 -40.12
C GLN A 220 -58.51 11.96 -39.81
N ARG A 221 -59.58 11.46 -39.16
CA ARG A 221 -60.14 10.14 -39.49
C ARG A 221 -61.59 10.03 -39.03
N PRO A 222 -62.53 9.77 -39.95
CA PRO A 222 -63.76 9.06 -39.64
C PRO A 222 -63.49 7.54 -39.64
N GLY A 223 -64.10 6.81 -38.70
CA GLY A 223 -64.24 5.35 -38.73
C GLY A 223 -63.28 4.58 -37.84
N ALA A 224 -63.84 4.02 -36.77
CA ALA A 224 -63.26 2.96 -35.94
C ALA A 224 -63.10 1.67 -36.75
N ASP A 225 -62.03 0.89 -36.50
CA ASP A 225 -61.93 -0.55 -36.80
C ASP A 225 -60.75 -1.22 -36.05
N THR A 226 -60.91 -2.51 -35.78
CA THR A 226 -60.36 -3.40 -34.73
C THR A 226 -58.88 -3.84 -34.83
N GLU A 227 -57.92 -2.95 -35.11
CA GLU A 227 -56.48 -3.31 -35.17
C GLU A 227 -55.58 -2.80 -34.02
N GLU A 228 -56.08 -1.92 -33.15
CA GLU A 228 -55.25 -1.32 -32.07
C GLU A 228 -54.99 -2.25 -30.89
N THR A 229 -55.90 -3.17 -30.57
CA THR A 229 -55.79 -4.08 -29.41
C THR A 229 -54.64 -5.08 -29.52
N GLY A 230 -54.24 -5.50 -30.72
CA GLY A 230 -53.12 -6.42 -30.93
C GLY A 230 -51.74 -5.78 -30.73
N ARG A 231 -51.63 -4.46 -30.89
CA ARG A 231 -50.35 -3.73 -30.80
C ARG A 231 -49.97 -3.44 -29.34
N TYR A 232 -50.95 -3.22 -28.46
CA TYR A 232 -50.74 -3.09 -27.01
C TYR A 232 -50.35 -4.42 -26.35
N ASP A 233 -50.90 -5.55 -26.81
CA ASP A 233 -50.58 -6.88 -26.26
C ASP A 233 -49.15 -7.33 -26.63
N LEU A 234 -48.66 -6.96 -27.81
CA LEU A 234 -47.26 -7.17 -28.21
C LEU A 234 -46.29 -6.28 -27.43
N ALA A 235 -46.62 -4.99 -27.28
CA ALA A 235 -45.82 -4.06 -26.47
C ALA A 235 -45.75 -4.49 -24.99
N TRP A 236 -46.84 -5.03 -24.44
CA TRP A 236 -46.88 -5.57 -23.08
C TRP A 236 -46.02 -6.82 -22.90
N LYS A 237 -46.01 -7.73 -23.90
CA LYS A 237 -45.15 -8.92 -23.91
C LYS A 237 -43.67 -8.56 -23.99
N ASP A 238 -43.32 -7.56 -24.80
CA ASP A 238 -41.94 -7.06 -24.91
C ASP A 238 -41.48 -6.41 -23.60
N LEU A 239 -42.34 -5.63 -22.95
CA LEU A 239 -42.05 -4.97 -21.67
C LEU A 239 -41.89 -6.00 -20.53
N CYS A 240 -42.72 -7.04 -20.50
CA CYS A 240 -42.58 -8.17 -19.58
C CYS A 240 -41.27 -8.96 -19.82
N SER A 241 -40.87 -9.14 -21.08
CA SER A 241 -39.62 -9.81 -21.45
C SER A 241 -38.39 -9.04 -20.94
N VAL A 242 -38.40 -7.71 -21.10
CA VAL A 242 -37.32 -6.83 -20.62
C VAL A 242 -37.24 -6.83 -19.09
N LEU A 243 -38.38 -6.79 -18.39
CA LEU A 243 -38.43 -6.87 -16.93
C LEU A 243 -37.91 -8.21 -16.39
N ASN A 244 -38.25 -9.33 -17.03
CA ASN A 244 -37.75 -10.66 -16.66
C ASN A 244 -36.24 -10.80 -16.93
N ALA A 245 -35.73 -10.22 -18.01
CA ALA A 245 -34.30 -10.19 -18.32
C ALA A 245 -33.51 -9.37 -17.30
N LEU A 246 -34.03 -8.20 -16.90
CA LEU A 246 -33.42 -7.36 -15.87
C LEU A 246 -33.41 -8.05 -14.50
N THR A 247 -34.49 -8.73 -14.14
CA THR A 247 -34.60 -9.50 -12.89
C THR A 247 -33.62 -10.67 -12.84
N SER A 248 -33.41 -11.34 -13.98
CA SER A 248 -32.43 -12.44 -14.11
C SER A 248 -30.99 -11.92 -14.04
N ALA A 249 -30.67 -10.83 -14.75
CA ALA A 249 -29.35 -10.22 -14.73
C ALA A 249 -28.98 -9.66 -13.33
N TRP A 250 -29.96 -9.13 -12.61
CA TRP A 250 -29.76 -8.66 -11.24
C TRP A 250 -29.58 -9.83 -10.25
N SER A 251 -30.32 -10.92 -10.42
CA SER A 251 -30.13 -12.15 -9.62
C SER A 251 -28.75 -12.78 -9.86
N ASP A 252 -28.27 -12.81 -11.10
CA ASP A 252 -26.92 -13.29 -11.43
C ASP A 252 -25.81 -12.40 -10.86
N LYS A 253 -26.03 -11.08 -10.83
CA LYS A 253 -25.10 -10.14 -10.20
C LYS A 253 -25.04 -10.33 -8.68
N MET A 254 -26.19 -10.50 -8.04
CA MET A 254 -26.31 -10.76 -6.61
C MET A 254 -25.67 -12.09 -6.18
N ASN A 255 -25.86 -13.16 -6.97
CA ASN A 255 -25.23 -14.46 -6.69
C ASN A 255 -23.69 -14.42 -6.84
N LYS A 256 -23.16 -13.55 -7.70
CA LYS A 256 -21.71 -13.32 -7.82
C LYS A 256 -21.14 -12.51 -6.65
N GLU A 257 -21.92 -11.58 -6.11
CA GLU A 257 -21.55 -10.76 -4.95
C GLU A 257 -21.64 -11.54 -3.62
N GLN A 258 -22.48 -12.57 -3.52
CA GLN A 258 -22.61 -13.45 -2.33
C GLN A 258 -21.39 -14.32 -1.99
N SER A 259 -20.32 -14.33 -2.81
CA SER A 259 -19.06 -14.99 -2.43
C SER A 259 -18.12 -14.09 -1.61
N ALA A 260 -18.54 -12.86 -1.30
CA ALA A 260 -17.86 -11.94 -0.39
C ALA A 260 -18.88 -11.31 0.59
N ASP A 261 -18.89 -11.82 1.82
CA ASP A 261 -19.58 -11.33 3.03
C ASP A 261 -21.12 -11.22 3.01
N ASP A 262 -21.71 -11.43 4.20
CA ASP A 262 -23.15 -11.61 4.48
C ASP A 262 -24.01 -10.39 4.02
N PRO A 263 -25.10 -10.58 3.23
CA PRO A 263 -25.87 -9.48 2.68
C PRO A 263 -26.57 -8.65 3.75
N SER A 264 -26.47 -7.32 3.68
CA SER A 264 -27.12 -6.44 4.66
C SER A 264 -28.64 -6.63 4.70
N VAL A 265 -29.22 -6.58 5.90
CA VAL A 265 -30.66 -6.80 6.18
C VAL A 265 -31.57 -5.86 5.36
N ASP A 266 -31.06 -4.70 4.94
CA ASP A 266 -31.79 -3.74 4.11
C ASP A 266 -31.97 -4.21 2.66
N LEU A 267 -30.99 -4.95 2.11
CA LEU A 267 -31.06 -5.53 0.76
C LEU A 267 -32.12 -6.63 0.67
N ILE A 268 -32.27 -7.44 1.72
CA ILE A 268 -33.31 -8.49 1.80
C ILE A 268 -34.71 -7.86 1.88
N ARG A 269 -34.86 -6.72 2.57
CA ARG A 269 -36.13 -5.99 2.66
C ARG A 269 -36.54 -5.35 1.34
N VAL A 270 -35.60 -4.73 0.63
CA VAL A 270 -35.85 -4.11 -0.69
C VAL A 270 -36.28 -5.16 -1.71
N LYS A 271 -35.67 -6.35 -1.69
CA LYS A 271 -36.03 -7.48 -2.56
C LYS A 271 -37.47 -7.98 -2.32
N ASN A 272 -37.90 -8.08 -1.06
CA ASN A 272 -39.26 -8.52 -0.73
C ASN A 272 -40.32 -7.45 -1.09
N MET A 273 -39.97 -6.17 -0.98
CA MET A 273 -40.86 -5.06 -1.35
C MET A 273 -41.09 -4.98 -2.87
N LEU A 274 -40.02 -5.07 -3.68
CA LEU A 274 -40.13 -5.06 -5.15
C LEU A 274 -41.01 -6.19 -5.68
N ASN A 275 -40.89 -7.39 -5.09
CA ASN A 275 -41.72 -8.54 -5.47
C ASN A 275 -43.21 -8.35 -5.11
N SER A 276 -43.52 -7.64 -4.01
CA SER A 276 -44.90 -7.32 -3.63
C SER A 276 -45.53 -6.28 -4.58
N THR A 277 -44.77 -5.26 -4.99
CA THR A 277 -45.28 -4.18 -5.84
C THR A 277 -45.51 -4.62 -7.28
N ILE A 278 -44.71 -5.57 -7.79
CA ILE A 278 -44.95 -6.24 -9.08
C ILE A 278 -46.27 -7.02 -9.05
N SER A 279 -46.64 -7.61 -7.89
CA SER A 279 -47.91 -8.33 -7.71
C SER A 279 -49.16 -7.42 -7.65
N MET A 280 -49.00 -6.10 -7.47
CA MET A 280 -50.10 -5.13 -7.34
C MET A 280 -50.32 -4.26 -8.59
N SER A 281 -49.55 -4.50 -9.67
CA SER A 281 -49.76 -3.88 -11.00
C SER A 281 -49.69 -2.35 -11.07
N TYR A 282 -48.77 -1.70 -10.32
CA TYR A 282 -48.47 -0.27 -10.45
C TYR A 282 -46.98 -0.01 -10.77
N PRO A 283 -46.56 -0.21 -12.03
CA PRO A 283 -45.16 -0.06 -12.43
C PRO A 283 -44.67 1.40 -12.47
N ASP A 284 -45.56 2.35 -12.77
CA ASP A 284 -45.19 3.77 -12.97
C ASP A 284 -44.73 4.46 -11.67
N VAL A 285 -45.28 4.05 -10.53
CA VAL A 285 -44.92 4.59 -9.20
C VAL A 285 -43.52 4.12 -8.78
N VAL A 286 -43.15 2.89 -9.15
CA VAL A 286 -41.84 2.31 -8.84
C VAL A 286 -40.75 2.96 -9.69
N ILE A 287 -41.03 3.22 -10.98
CA ILE A 287 -40.11 3.91 -11.89
C ILE A 287 -39.84 5.34 -11.40
N ALA A 288 -40.89 6.10 -11.07
CA ALA A 288 -40.75 7.48 -10.59
C ALA A 288 -39.94 7.59 -9.28
N CYS A 289 -40.03 6.59 -8.40
CA CYS A 289 -39.32 6.63 -7.11
C CYS A 289 -37.87 6.17 -7.20
N ILE A 290 -37.56 5.28 -8.14
CA ILE A 290 -36.18 4.92 -8.48
C ILE A 290 -35.48 6.10 -9.18
N GLU A 291 -36.17 6.79 -10.08
CA GLU A 291 -35.62 7.92 -10.85
C GLU A 291 -35.37 9.17 -9.99
N HIS A 292 -36.14 9.40 -8.93
CA HIS A 292 -36.04 10.63 -8.12
C HIS A 292 -35.36 10.47 -6.74
N LYS A 293 -34.79 9.30 -6.41
CA LYS A 293 -34.13 9.03 -5.10
C LYS A 293 -34.94 9.54 -3.90
N VAL A 294 -36.25 9.29 -3.92
CA VAL A 294 -37.18 9.77 -2.89
C VAL A 294 -36.84 9.08 -1.56
N SER A 295 -36.80 9.85 -0.45
CA SER A 295 -36.50 9.28 0.87
C SER A 295 -37.57 8.27 1.30
N LEU A 296 -37.18 7.27 2.11
CA LEU A 296 -38.07 6.21 2.58
C LEU A 296 -39.33 6.75 3.29
N GLU A 297 -39.23 7.92 3.92
CA GLU A 297 -40.35 8.60 4.58
C GLU A 297 -41.33 9.23 3.59
N ALA A 298 -40.83 9.81 2.50
CA ALA A 298 -41.67 10.35 1.43
C ALA A 298 -42.39 9.24 0.64
N PHE A 299 -41.77 8.07 0.49
CA PHE A 299 -42.41 6.92 -0.15
C PHE A 299 -43.56 6.35 0.70
N ARG A 300 -43.39 6.27 2.04
CA ARG A 300 -44.46 5.87 2.98
C ARG A 300 -45.63 6.86 3.00
N ALA A 301 -45.38 8.14 2.80
CA ALA A 301 -46.42 9.16 2.72
C ALA A 301 -47.28 9.02 1.44
N ILE A 302 -46.64 8.65 0.32
CA ILE A 302 -47.32 8.41 -0.96
C ILE A 302 -48.15 7.11 -0.89
N GLU A 303 -47.61 6.05 -0.30
CA GLU A 303 -48.32 4.78 -0.09
C GLU A 303 -49.55 4.97 0.82
N ALA A 304 -49.41 5.71 1.93
CA ALA A 304 -50.52 6.02 2.82
C ALA A 304 -51.61 6.90 2.14
N ALA A 305 -51.22 7.80 1.23
CA ALA A 305 -52.16 8.61 0.46
C ALA A 305 -52.94 7.80 -0.59
N LEU A 306 -52.29 6.84 -1.25
CA LEU A 306 -52.91 5.94 -2.23
C LEU A 306 -53.90 4.97 -1.59
N VAL A 307 -53.57 4.40 -0.42
CA VAL A 307 -54.50 3.56 0.36
C VAL A 307 -55.73 4.36 0.83
N LYS A 308 -55.56 5.66 1.13
CA LYS A 308 -56.67 6.56 1.50
C LYS A 308 -57.56 6.91 0.30
N HIS A 309 -56.97 7.04 -0.89
CA HIS A 309 -57.68 7.32 -2.14
C HIS A 309 -58.50 6.10 -2.63
N ASP A 310 -58.01 4.89 -2.40
CA ASP A 310 -58.71 3.64 -2.73
C ASP A 310 -59.90 3.36 -1.81
N ASN A 311 -59.81 3.75 -0.53
CA ASN A 311 -60.95 3.72 0.39
C ASN A 311 -62.02 4.78 0.06
N ASN A 312 -61.62 5.97 -0.43
CA ASN A 312 -62.57 6.99 -0.88
C ASN A 312 -63.21 6.67 -2.25
N MET A 313 -62.54 5.95 -3.15
CA MET A 313 -63.13 5.48 -4.41
C MET A 313 -64.19 4.38 -4.21
N LYS A 314 -64.11 3.60 -3.13
CA LYS A 314 -65.15 2.64 -2.75
C LYS A 314 -66.43 3.32 -2.23
N ASP A 315 -66.33 4.50 -1.61
CA ASP A 315 -67.48 5.26 -1.13
C ASP A 315 -68.25 6.00 -2.25
N TYR A 316 -67.58 6.37 -3.34
CA TYR A 316 -68.24 6.99 -4.50
C TYR A 316 -69.07 6.02 -5.35
N SER A 317 -68.96 4.70 -5.13
CA SER A 317 -69.86 3.73 -5.76
C SER A 317 -71.22 3.59 -5.06
N LEU A 318 -71.46 4.35 -3.98
CA LEU A 318 -72.72 4.35 -3.22
C LEU A 318 -73.55 5.64 -3.38
N VAL A 319 -73.18 6.55 -4.30
CA VAL A 319 -73.97 7.74 -4.63
C VAL A 319 -74.21 7.83 -6.14
N VAL A 320 -74.85 6.79 -6.68
CA VAL A 320 -75.70 6.88 -7.86
C VAL A 320 -76.92 5.99 -7.59
N ASP A 321 -77.93 6.58 -6.96
CA ASP A 321 -79.37 6.24 -7.05
C ASP A 321 -80.13 7.58 -7.08
#